data_AF-A0A7N2L8D4-F1
#
_entry.id   AF-A0A7N2L8D4-F1
#
_cell.length_a   1.000
_cell.length_b   1.000
_cell.length_c   1.000
_cell.angle_alpha   90.00
_cell.angle_beta   90.00
_cell.angle_gamma   90.00
#
_symmetry.space_group_name_H-M   'P 1'
#
loop_
_entity.id
_entity.type
_entity.pdbx_description
1 polymer ?
#
loop_
_entity_poly.entity_id
_entity_poly.type
_entity_poly.pdbx_seq_one_letter_code
_entity_poly.pdbx_strand_id
1 'polypeptide(L)'
;MVQHLIERCLLLHMNRDQCIKALAEHASIRPLITLTVWRELQKENKDFFQSYFHSLSPRPLMSKTLGLFISFEKLHVQHFI
;
A
#
# COMPACT_ATOMS: atom_id res chain seq x y z
N MET A 1 -12.14 5.53 2.02
CA MET A 1 -11.65 6.79 1.39
C MET A 1 -10.14 6.90 1.42
N VAL A 2 -9.48 6.97 2.60
CA VAL A 2 -8.00 7.06 2.71
C VAL A 2 -7.30 5.76 2.34
N GLN A 3 -7.91 4.62 2.68
CA GLN A 3 -7.42 3.29 2.32
C GLN A 3 -7.18 3.18 0.80
N HIS A 4 -8.19 3.42 -0.04
CA HIS A 4 -8.05 3.39 -1.50
C HIS A 4 -6.94 4.29 -2.07
N LEU A 5 -6.56 5.37 -1.37
CA LEU A 5 -5.48 6.24 -1.82
C LEU A 5 -4.10 5.68 -1.45
N ILE A 6 -3.95 5.17 -0.22
CA ILE A 6 -2.77 4.39 0.19
C ILE A 6 -2.57 3.21 -0.75
N GLU A 7 -3.68 2.58 -1.09
CA GLU A 7 -3.73 1.45 -1.98
C GLU A 7 -3.20 1.76 -3.38
N ARG A 8 -3.64 2.88 -3.97
CA ARG A 8 -3.08 3.39 -5.22
C ARG A 8 -1.59 3.72 -5.11
N CYS A 9 -1.14 4.28 -3.99
CA CYS A 9 0.29 4.52 -3.77
C CYS A 9 1.10 3.22 -3.72
N LEU A 10 0.55 2.15 -3.13
CA LEU A 10 1.18 0.84 -3.09
C LEU A 10 1.33 0.24 -4.50
N LEU A 11 0.28 0.35 -5.33
CA LEU A 11 0.31 -0.07 -6.74
C LEU A 11 1.34 0.71 -7.57
N LEU A 12 1.58 1.98 -7.24
CA LEU A 12 2.61 2.81 -7.85
C LEU A 12 4.02 2.51 -7.32
N HIS A 13 4.20 1.45 -6.52
CA HIS A 13 5.46 1.07 -5.90
C HIS A 13 6.10 2.19 -5.06
N MET A 14 5.26 3.04 -4.45
CA MET A 14 5.73 4.13 -3.59
C MET A 14 6.08 3.60 -2.21
N ASN A 15 7.22 4.02 -1.69
CA ASN A 15 7.54 3.77 -0.29
C ASN A 15 6.60 4.59 0.64
N ARG A 16 6.59 4.24 1.93
CA ARG A 16 5.70 4.86 2.94
C ARG A 16 5.82 6.38 2.94
N ASP A 17 7.04 6.92 2.88
CA ASP A 17 7.29 8.35 2.93
C ASP A 17 6.81 9.07 1.66
N GLN A 18 7.02 8.48 0.48
CA GLN A 18 6.47 8.95 -0.79
C GLN A 18 4.93 8.94 -0.78
N CYS A 19 4.31 7.88 -0.25
CA CYS A 19 2.86 7.78 -0.10
C CYS A 19 2.33 8.90 0.80
N ILE A 20 2.94 9.10 1.97
CA ILE A 20 2.55 10.18 2.90
C ILE A 20 2.66 11.55 2.23
N LYS A 21 3.78 11.82 1.55
CA LYS A 21 4.00 13.09 0.87
C LYS A 21 3.00 13.31 -0.26
N ALA A 22 2.78 12.31 -1.11
CA ALA A 22 1.81 12.39 -2.21
C ALA A 22 0.38 12.62 -1.69
N LEU A 23 -0.02 11.95 -0.60
CA LEU A 23 -1.35 12.14 -0.02
C LEU A 23 -1.50 13.52 0.64
N ALA A 24 -0.43 14.04 1.24
CA ALA A 24 -0.42 15.38 1.79
C ALA A 24 -0.48 16.45 0.68
N GLU A 25 0.27 16.29 -0.41
CA GLU A 25 0.34 17.26 -1.51
C GLU A 25 -0.88 17.20 -2.44
N HIS A 26 -1.32 16.00 -2.84
CA HIS A 26 -2.39 15.83 -3.83
C HIS A 26 -3.78 15.71 -3.23
N ALA A 27 -3.90 15.18 -2.01
CA ALA A 27 -5.20 14.96 -1.37
C ALA A 27 -5.40 15.81 -0.11
N SER A 28 -4.43 16.68 0.26
CA SER A 28 -4.45 17.49 1.49
C SER A 28 -4.73 16.65 2.75
N ILE A 29 -4.34 15.36 2.75
CA ILE A 29 -4.55 14.47 3.88
C ILE A 29 -3.42 14.69 4.88
N ARG A 30 -3.79 14.89 6.15
CA ARG A 30 -2.81 15.04 7.23
C ARG A 30 -1.91 13.80 7.31
N PRO A 31 -0.58 13.95 7.31
CA PRO A 31 0.37 12.83 7.41
C PRO A 31 0.08 11.87 8.55
N LEU A 32 -0.41 12.40 9.68
CA LEU A 32 -0.79 11.62 10.86
C LEU A 32 -1.92 10.62 10.55
N ILE A 33 -2.92 11.01 9.75
CA ILE A 33 -4.03 10.14 9.35
C ILE A 33 -3.53 9.02 8.46
N THR A 34 -2.74 9.35 7.43
CA THR A 34 -2.10 8.37 6.54
C THR A 34 -1.25 7.38 7.32
N LEU A 35 -0.47 7.86 8.29
CA LEU A 35 0.39 7.03 9.12
C LEU A 35 -0.42 6.06 9.99
N THR A 36 -1.49 6.53 10.62
CA THR A 36 -2.36 5.67 11.43
C THR A 36 -3.00 4.58 10.57
N VAL A 37 -3.61 4.93 9.44
CA VAL A 37 -4.26 3.96 8.54
C VAL A 37 -3.23 2.97 7.97
N TRP A 38 -2.06 3.44 7.58
CA TRP A 38 -0.97 2.57 7.12
C TRP A 38 -0.54 1.57 8.19
N ARG A 39 -0.43 1.99 9.46
CA ARG A 39 -0.04 1.11 10.57
C ARG A 39 -1.10 0.04 10.85
N GLU A 40 -2.38 0.40 10.79
CA GLU A 40 -3.46 -0.59 10.94
C GLU A 40 -3.45 -1.59 9.77
N LEU A 41 -3.35 -1.12 8.52
CA LEU A 41 -3.25 -1.99 7.34
C LEU A 41 -2.05 -2.93 7.41
N GLN A 42 -0.90 -2.42 7.86
CA GLN A 42 0.31 -3.22 8.04
C GLN A 42 0.14 -4.27 9.14
N LYS A 43 -0.62 -3.96 10.20
CA LYS A 43 -0.88 -4.87 11.31
C LYS A 43 -1.84 -5.98 10.92
N GLU A 44 -2.87 -5.66 10.14
CA GLU A 44 -3.84 -6.63 9.63
C GLU A 44 -3.26 -7.50 8.51
N ASN A 45 -2.38 -6.95 7.67
CA ASN A 45 -1.89 -7.61 6.45
C ASN A 45 -0.36 -7.70 6.40
N LYS A 46 0.24 -8.20 7.48
CA LYS A 46 1.70 -8.27 7.63
C LYS A 46 2.39 -9.01 6.48
N ASP A 47 1.83 -10.14 6.04
CA ASP A 47 2.39 -10.97 4.97
C ASP A 47 2.43 -10.24 3.61
N PHE A 48 1.39 -9.44 3.31
CA PHE A 48 1.34 -8.60 2.13
C PHE A 48 2.43 -7.54 2.18
N PHE A 49 2.52 -6.78 3.28
CA PHE A 49 3.52 -5.72 3.41
C PHE A 49 4.95 -6.28 3.40
N GLN A 50 5.18 -7.44 4.01
CA GLN A 50 6.49 -8.10 3.97
C GLN A 50 6.88 -8.51 2.55
N SER A 51 5.94 -9.03 1.77
CA SER A 51 6.14 -9.36 0.35
C SER A 51 6.35 -8.10 -0.50
N TYR A 52 5.61 -7.03 -0.19
CA TYR A 52 5.72 -5.73 -0.84
C TYR A 52 7.07 -5.08 -0.61
N PHE A 53 7.56 -4.98 0.63
CA PHE A 53 8.89 -4.42 0.91
C PHE A 53 10.01 -5.23 0.26
N HIS A 54 9.87 -6.56 0.17
CA HIS A 54 10.78 -7.38 -0.62
C HIS A 54 10.74 -7.07 -2.12
N SER A 55 9.58 -6.67 -2.64
CA SER A 55 9.42 -6.28 -4.06
C SER A 55 9.89 -4.85 -4.37
N LEU A 56 9.86 -3.95 -3.38
CA LEU A 56 10.41 -2.60 -3.50
C LEU A 56 11.94 -2.57 -3.53
N SER A 57 12.59 -3.62 -2.99
CA SER A 57 14.03 -3.79 -3.14
C SER A 57 14.35 -4.03 -4.62
N PRO A 58 15.34 -3.33 -5.20
CA PRO A 58 15.77 -3.53 -6.58
C PRO A 58 16.55 -4.83 -6.71
N ARG A 59 15.88 -5.98 -6.62
CA ARG A 59 16.41 -7.24 -7.13
C ARG A 59 15.87 -7.43 -8.55
N PRO A 60 16.72 -7.74 -9.53
CA PRO A 60 16.32 -7.79 -10.93
C PRO A 60 15.54 -9.09 -11.16
N LEU A 61 14.23 -9.10 -10.94
CA LEU A 61 13.41 -10.17 -11.49
C LEU A 61 12.00 -9.65 -11.84
N MET A 62 11.81 -9.58 -13.15
CA MET A 62 10.58 -9.39 -13.89
C MET A 62 9.47 -10.30 -13.32
N SER A 63 8.22 -9.84 -13.33
CA SER A 63 6.95 -10.56 -13.06
C SER A 63 6.25 -10.47 -11.69
N LYS A 64 6.48 -9.46 -10.84
CA LYS A 64 5.77 -9.36 -9.53
C LYS A 64 4.63 -8.36 -9.40
N THR A 65 4.44 -7.45 -10.36
CA THR A 65 3.35 -6.44 -10.32
C THR A 65 1.95 -7.07 -10.32
N LEU A 66 1.77 -8.23 -10.97
CA LEU A 66 0.50 -8.99 -10.98
C LEU A 66 0.15 -9.63 -9.62
N GLY A 67 1.14 -10.12 -8.86
CA GLY A 67 0.89 -10.76 -7.56
C GLY A 67 0.47 -9.77 -6.46
N LEU A 68 0.97 -8.53 -6.56
CA LEU A 68 0.52 -7.41 -5.75
C LEU A 68 -0.93 -7.05 -6.05
N PHE A 69 -1.32 -7.07 -7.33
CA PHE A 69 -2.69 -6.82 -7.79
C PHE A 69 -3.69 -7.90 -7.32
N ILE A 70 -3.30 -9.19 -7.37
CA ILE A 70 -4.15 -10.31 -6.93
C ILE A 70 -4.30 -10.36 -5.40
N SER A 71 -3.22 -10.09 -4.65
CA SER A 71 -3.32 -9.98 -3.19
C SER A 71 -4.14 -8.76 -2.77
N PHE A 72 -4.17 -7.73 -3.62
CA PHE A 72 -5.00 -6.54 -3.47
C PHE A 72 -6.49 -6.81 -3.59
N GLU A 73 -6.89 -7.53 -4.64
CA GLU A 73 -8.29 -7.90 -4.83
C GLU A 73 -8.80 -8.72 -3.64
N LYS A 74 -7.97 -9.61 -3.09
CA LYS A 74 -8.31 -10.36 -1.87
C LYS A 74 -8.50 -9.46 -0.66
N LEU A 75 -7.69 -8.42 -0.50
CA LEU A 75 -7.84 -7.46 0.60
C LEU A 75 -9.15 -6.67 0.52
N HIS A 76 -9.57 -6.32 -0.70
CA HIS A 76 -10.81 -5.59 -0.94
C HIS A 76 -12.07 -6.48 -0.78
N VAL A 77 -11.97 -7.79 -1.06
CA VAL A 77 -13.10 -8.74 -0.95
C VAL A 77 -13.37 -9.15 0.51
N GLN A 78 -12.39 -9.11 1.41
CA GLN A 78 -12.57 -9.59 2.78
C GLN A 78 -13.36 -8.63 3.70
N HIS A 79 -13.71 -7.43 3.22
CA HIS A 79 -14.47 -6.42 3.97
C HIS A 79 -15.81 -6.07 3.31
N PHE A 80 -16.35 -6.96 2.46
CA PHE A 80 -17.68 -6.83 1.85
C PHE A 80 -18.52 -8.12 1.86
N ILE A 81 -18.19 -9.11 2.71
CA ILE A 81 -19.08 -10.23 3.07
C ILE A 81 -19.30 -10.24 4.58
#